data_AF-A0A9D2NK58-F1
#
_entry.id   AF-A0A9D2NK58-F1
#
_cell.length_a   1.000
_cell.length_b   1.000
_cell.length_c   1.000
_cell.angle_alpha   90.00
_cell.angle_beta   90.00
_cell.angle_gamma   90.00
#
_symmetry.space_group_name_H-M   'P 1'
#
loop_
_entity.id
_entity.type
_entity.pdbx_description
1 polymer ?
#
loop_
_entity_poly.entity_id
_entity_poly.type
_entity_poly.pdbx_seq_one_letter_code
_entity_poly.pdbx_strand_id
1 'polypeptide(L)' 'MEQNEYNLISFQSEAYTDHARLSIQPEPDTVIRVFMAYKPLDHYQEIPEQSLSAPERSGFTVVEWGGSELP' A
#
# COMPACT_ATOMS: atom_id res chain seq x y z
N MET A 1 4.79 -2.70 -13.62
CA MET A 1 5.69 -3.61 -12.85
C MET A 1 6.35 -4.65 -13.73
N GLU A 2 5.60 -5.36 -14.58
CA GLU A 2 6.18 -6.33 -15.53
C GLU A 2 7.04 -5.63 -16.59
N GLN A 3 7.96 -6.37 -17.23
CA GLN A 3 8.85 -5.89 -18.30
C GLN A 3 9.87 -4.81 -17.89
N ASN A 4 10.14 -4.63 -16.60
CA ASN A 4 11.22 -3.78 -16.09
C ASN A 4 12.15 -4.61 -15.20
N GLU A 5 13.47 -4.44 -15.36
CA GLU A 5 14.46 -5.14 -14.53
C GLU A 5 14.44 -4.62 -13.09
N TYR A 6 14.18 -3.32 -12.92
CA TYR A 6 14.10 -2.65 -11.61
C TYR A 6 12.78 -1.88 -11.47
N ASN A 7 12.20 -1.92 -10.28
CA ASN A 7 11.04 -1.12 -9.90
C ASN A 7 11.33 -0.45 -8.56
N LEU A 8 11.17 0.86 -8.48
CA LEU A 8 11.07 1.58 -7.22
C LEU A 8 9.68 1.34 -6.64
N ILE A 9 9.58 0.88 -5.40
CA ILE A 9 8.31 0.58 -4.73
C ILE A 9 8.23 1.38 -3.44
N SER A 10 7.08 2.01 -3.20
CA SER A 10 6.76 2.68 -1.94
C SER A 10 5.38 2.28 -1.46
N PHE A 11 5.24 1.97 -0.18
CA PHE A 11 3.93 1.71 0.44
C PHE A 11 3.41 2.98 1.11
N GLN A 12 2.24 3.44 0.69
CA GLN A 12 1.57 4.60 1.27
C GLN A 12 0.64 4.16 2.40
N SER A 13 0.70 4.88 3.51
CA SER A 13 -0.19 4.70 4.67
C SER A 13 -1.25 5.83 4.73
N GLU A 14 -1.20 6.72 5.72
CA GLU A 14 -2.27 7.68 6.05
C GLU A 14 -2.64 8.63 4.91
N ALA A 15 -1.69 8.97 4.02
CA ALA A 15 -1.90 9.91 2.92
C ALA A 15 -2.93 9.42 1.86
N TYR A 16 -3.17 8.11 1.74
CA TYR A 16 -4.18 7.56 0.83
C TYR A 16 -5.57 7.45 1.47
N THR A 17 -5.63 7.24 2.78
CA THR A 17 -6.88 6.93 3.48
C THR A 17 -7.85 8.10 3.62
N ASP A 18 -7.37 9.35 3.54
CA ASP A 18 -8.21 10.55 3.66
C ASP A 18 -9.09 10.84 2.44
N HIS A 19 -8.74 10.32 1.26
CA HIS A 19 -9.43 10.64 0.00
C HIS A 19 -10.44 9.58 -0.46
N ALA A 20 -10.38 8.36 0.06
CA ALA A 20 -11.29 7.27 -0.30
C ALA A 20 -12.00 6.74 0.96
N ARG A 21 -13.28 7.12 1.13
CA ARG A 21 -14.11 6.65 2.24
C ARG A 21 -14.61 5.22 1.99
N LEU A 22 -14.47 4.36 2.99
CA LEU A 22 -14.93 2.97 2.98
C LEU A 22 -16.10 2.82 3.96
N SER A 23 -17.25 2.35 3.49
CA SER A 23 -18.45 2.10 4.32
C SER A 23 -18.83 0.64 4.23
N ILE A 24 -18.77 -0.08 5.35
CA ILE A 24 -18.97 -1.54 5.42
C ILE A 24 -19.94 -1.86 6.56
N GLN A 25 -20.88 -2.78 6.31
CA GLN A 25 -21.81 -3.28 7.31
C GLN A 25 -21.81 -4.83 7.31
N PRO A 26 -21.63 -5.48 8.47
CA PRO A 26 -21.35 -4.91 9.80
C PRO A 26 -20.01 -4.14 9.83
N GLU A 27 -19.82 -3.28 10.83
CA GLU A 27 -18.59 -2.51 10.99
C GLU A 27 -17.41 -3.47 11.29
N PRO A 28 -16.26 -3.36 10.60
CA PRO A 28 -15.08 -4.16 10.89
C PRO A 28 -14.43 -3.77 12.21
N ASP A 29 -13.99 -4.76 12.98
CA ASP A 29 -13.16 -4.59 14.17
C ASP A 29 -11.74 -4.10 13.81
N THR A 30 -11.24 -4.49 12.64
CA THR A 30 -9.93 -4.06 12.13
C THR A 30 -10.03 -3.69 10.65
N VAL A 31 -9.50 -2.52 10.27
CA VAL A 31 -9.37 -2.10 8.86
C VAL A 31 -7.89 -1.87 8.54
N ILE A 32 -7.38 -2.61 7.57
CA ILE A 32 -6.00 -2.49 7.07
C ILE A 32 -6.08 -1.98 5.64
N ARG A 33 -5.36 -0.90 5.32
CA ARG A 33 -5.35 -0.31 3.98
C ARG A 33 -3.91 -0.18 3.51
N VAL A 34 -3.60 -0.78 2.36
CA VAL A 34 -2.27 -0.76 1.77
C VAL A 34 -2.38 -0.25 0.33
N PHE A 35 -1.61 0.78 0.01
CA PHE A 35 -1.49 1.26 -1.35
C PHE A 35 -0.03 1.24 -1.80
N MET A 36 0.26 0.47 -2.84
CA MET A 36 1.59 0.34 -3.41
C MET A 36 1.77 1.29 -4.59
N ALA A 37 2.58 2.33 -4.43
CA ALA A 37 3.04 3.15 -5.54
C ALA A 37 4.32 2.53 -6.10
N TYR A 38 4.44 2.43 -7.42
CA TYR A 38 5.64 1.91 -8.05
C TYR A 38 6.05 2.71 -9.28
N LYS A 39 7.33 2.68 -9.63
CA LYS A 39 7.88 3.32 -10.84
C LYS A 39 8.94 2.42 -11.46
N PRO A 40 8.94 2.21 -12.79
CA PRO A 40 10.03 1.50 -13.45
C PRO A 40 11.35 2.27 -13.33
N LEU A 41 12.45 1.53 -13.20
CA LEU A 41 13.81 2.11 -13.19
C LEU A 41 14.67 1.43 -14.27
N ASP A 42 15.50 2.23 -14.93
CA ASP A 42 16.45 1.74 -15.95
C ASP A 42 17.67 1.02 -15.33
N HIS A 43 17.94 1.26 -14.04
CA HIS A 43 19.07 0.70 -13.31
C HIS A 43 18.75 0.54 -11.83
N TYR A 44 19.54 -0.30 -11.16
CA TYR A 44 19.46 -0.48 -9.72
C TYR A 44 19.68 0.85 -8.97
N GLN A 45 18.87 1.08 -7.95
CA GLN A 45 19.03 2.21 -7.04
C GLN A 45 18.96 1.72 -5.60
N GLU A 46 19.97 2.07 -4.80
CA GLU A 46 19.91 1.87 -3.35
C GLU A 46 18.97 2.93 -2.75
N ILE A 47 18.03 2.47 -1.92
CA ILE A 47 17.05 3.33 -1.26
C ILE A 47 17.06 3.08 0.24
N PRO A 48 16.68 4.07 1.06
CA PRO A 48 16.47 3.85 2.48
C PRO A 48 15.42 2.77 2.74
N GLU A 49 15.61 2.01 3.81
CA GLU A 49 14.62 1.05 4.28
C GLU A 49 13.31 1.77 4.65
N GLN A 50 12.19 1.22 4.19
CA GLN A 50 10.86 1.72 4.55
C GLN A 50 10.43 1.10 5.87
N SER A 51 10.03 1.94 6.83
CA SER A 51 9.42 1.46 8.07
C SER A 51 7.98 1.01 7.80
N LEU A 52 7.77 -0.31 7.74
CA LEU A 52 6.46 -0.91 7.57
C LEU A 52 5.97 -1.47 8.91
N SER A 53 4.72 -1.18 9.26
CA SER A 53 4.05 -1.79 10.41
C SER A 53 2.98 -2.77 9.92
N ALA A 54 2.83 -3.87 10.64
CA ALA A 54 1.74 -4.82 10.43
C ALA A 54 0.76 -4.67 11.60
N PRO A 55 -0.43 -4.06 11.37
CA PRO A 55 -1.45 -3.98 12.41
C PRO A 55 -1.89 -5.38 12.84
N GLU A 56 -2.15 -5.57 14.13
CA GLU A 56 -2.76 -6.81 14.61
C GLU A 56 -4.16 -6.97 14.01
N ARG A 57 -4.50 -8.22 13.65
CA ARG A 57 -5.83 -8.57 13.12
C ARG A 57 -6.68 -9.11 14.26
N SER A 58 -7.77 -8.44 14.55
CA SER A 58 -8.74 -8.87 15.56
C SER A 58 -10.16 -8.81 15.01
N GLY A 59 -11.00 -9.77 15.39
CA GLY A 59 -12.41 -9.82 14.98
C GLY A 59 -12.62 -9.85 13.45
N PHE A 60 -13.71 -9.25 13.00
CA PHE A 60 -13.99 -9.04 11.58
C PHE A 60 -12.98 -8.03 11.01
N THR A 61 -12.03 -8.54 10.23
CA THR A 61 -10.96 -7.73 9.62
C THR A 61 -11.23 -7.52 8.13
N VAL A 62 -11.19 -6.26 7.70
CA VAL A 62 -11.19 -5.89 6.28
C VAL A 62 -9.80 -5.44 5.87
N VAL A 63 -9.38 -5.91 4.70
CA VAL A 63 -8.10 -5.51 4.10
C VAL A 63 -8.34 -4.95 2.71
N GLU A 64 -8.02 -3.68 2.51
CA GLU A 64 -8.01 -3.02 1.20
C GLU A 64 -6.58 -3.02 0.65
N TRP A 65 -6.41 -3.51 -0.58
CA TRP A 65 -5.15 -3.48 -1.32
C TRP A 65 -5.33 -2.77 -2.64
N GLY A 66 -4.52 -1.75 -2.87
CA GLY A 66 -4.44 -1.04 -4.15
C GLY A 66 -3.00 -0.80 -4.56
N GLY A 67 -2.82 -0.32 -5.79
CA GLY A 67 -1.53 0.15 -6.25
C GLY A 67 -1.61 0.81 -7.61
N SER A 68 -0.65 1.67 -7.90
CA SER A 68 -0.59 2.41 -9.16
C SER A 68 0.85 2.71 -9.55
N GLU A 69 1.08 2.75 -10.87
CA GLU A 69 2.32 3.22 -11.45
C GLU A 69 2.38 4.75 -11.36
N LEU A 70 3.48 5.28 -10.83
CA LEU A 70 3.74 6.71 -10.82
C LEU A 70 4.32 7.14 -12.19
N PRO A 71 3.96 8.34 -12.67
CA PRO A 71 4.55 8.90 -13.88
C PRO A 71 6.06 9.20 -13.75
#